data_AF-A0A2V8H3S8-F1
#
_entry.id   AF-A0A2V8H3S8-F1
#
_cell.length_a   1.000
_cell.length_b   1.000
_cell.length_c   1.000
_cell.angle_alpha   90.00
_cell.angle_beta   90.00
_cell.angle_gamma   90.00
#
_symmetry.space_group_name_H-M   'P 1'
#
loop_
_entity.id
_entity.type
_entity.pdbx_description
1 polymer ?
#
loop_
_entity_poly.entity_id
_entity_poly.type
_entity_poly.pdbx_seq_one_letter_code
_entity_poly.pdbx_strand_id
1 'polypeptide(L)'
;MNSATAPDSAQMPDVVELTSGPQPDPFVEALSLLASELSGIAARIQELERAHLERMETAAAKLREQIAVDLKNQHRVELQSGIQVIREEYEQQLRLATAQWEAERQSLSQDLARHRNSSKLSQEVEQTEATLETLQETIQTMLDNPTVDLSRVMQEKARQQQLQAYLKGLKFDV
;
A
#
# COMPACT_ATOMS: atom_id res chain seq x y z
N MET A 1 102.30 61.16 83.52
CA MET A 1 101.61 62.13 82.67
C MET A 1 100.27 61.53 82.29
N ASN A 2 99.23 62.12 82.91
CA ASN A 2 97.78 62.16 82.65
C ASN A 2 97.29 61.52 81.34
N SER A 3 96.08 60.98 81.19
CA SER A 3 94.93 60.59 82.03
C SER A 3 93.87 60.19 81.00
N ALA A 4 93.17 59.06 81.20
CA ALA A 4 91.73 58.93 80.96
C ALA A 4 91.31 57.43 81.08
N THR A 5 90.97 56.98 82.28
CA THR A 5 89.60 56.64 82.73
C THR A 5 89.08 55.27 82.23
N ALA A 6 89.21 54.25 83.09
CA ALA A 6 88.25 53.14 83.22
C ALA A 6 87.09 53.63 84.13
N PRO A 7 85.86 53.05 84.10
CA PRO A 7 85.56 51.75 84.76
C PRO A 7 84.61 50.85 83.92
N ASP A 8 84.66 49.53 84.01
CA ASP A 8 84.09 48.67 85.08
C ASP A 8 82.56 48.77 85.21
N SER A 9 81.85 47.70 84.86
CA SER A 9 80.83 47.06 85.73
C SER A 9 80.04 45.97 85.00
N ALA A 10 79.85 44.88 85.72
CA ALA A 10 79.11 43.67 85.40
C ALA A 10 77.66 43.87 84.90
N GLN A 11 77.26 43.03 83.95
CA GLN A 11 75.87 42.65 83.69
C GLN A 11 75.84 41.22 83.11
N MET A 12 75.37 40.27 83.91
CA MET A 12 74.71 39.04 83.41
C MET A 12 73.24 39.40 83.13
N PRO A 13 72.45 38.60 82.40
CA PRO A 13 72.72 37.45 81.52
C PRO A 13 72.18 37.71 80.09
N ASP A 14 72.47 36.86 79.09
CA ASP A 14 71.43 36.61 78.09
C ASP A 14 71.56 35.25 77.42
N VAL A 15 70.48 34.49 77.56
CA VAL A 15 70.22 33.23 76.87
C VAL A 15 69.69 33.62 75.51
N VAL A 16 70.49 33.48 74.46
CA VAL A 16 70.01 33.59 73.08
C VAL A 16 70.42 32.31 72.38
N GLU A 17 69.55 31.32 72.54
CA GLU A 17 68.61 30.92 71.49
C GLU A 17 69.34 30.21 70.37
N LEU A 18 69.22 28.89 70.44
CA LEU A 18 69.32 27.99 69.32
C LEU A 18 68.62 28.64 68.12
N THR A 19 69.38 29.13 67.16
CA THR A 19 68.88 29.52 65.84
C THR A 19 68.57 28.25 65.05
N SER A 20 67.58 27.48 65.52
CA SER A 20 66.77 26.65 64.64
C SER A 20 65.98 27.62 63.77
N GLY A 21 66.46 27.85 62.55
CA GLY A 21 65.66 28.48 61.49
C GLY A 21 64.30 27.79 61.38
N PRO A 22 63.27 28.47 60.86
CA PRO A 22 61.89 28.00 60.94
C PRO A 22 61.77 26.63 60.28
N GLN A 23 61.71 25.57 61.08
CA GLN A 23 61.28 24.27 60.59
C GLN A 23 59.80 24.43 60.25
N PRO A 24 59.39 24.17 59.00
CA PRO A 24 57.98 24.14 58.67
C PRO A 24 57.29 23.14 59.58
N ASP A 25 56.19 23.56 60.19
CA ASP A 25 55.41 22.73 61.10
C ASP A 25 54.94 21.47 60.35
N PRO A 26 55.33 20.25 60.78
CA PRO A 26 54.99 18.99 60.09
C PRO A 26 53.47 18.78 59.95
N PHE A 27 52.66 19.41 60.82
CA PHE A 27 51.21 19.39 60.69
C PHE A 27 50.72 20.22 59.49
N VAL A 28 51.38 21.31 59.15
CA VAL A 28 51.05 22.16 58.00
C VAL A 28 51.33 21.43 56.68
N GLU A 29 52.41 20.67 56.60
CA GLU A 29 52.74 19.83 55.43
C GLU A 29 51.74 18.68 55.26
N ALA A 30 51.40 17.96 56.34
CA ALA A 30 50.40 16.89 56.30
C ALA A 30 49.00 17.40 55.90
N LEU A 31 48.59 18.58 56.41
CA LEU A 31 47.33 19.23 56.03
C LEU A 31 47.35 19.71 54.57
N SER A 32 48.50 20.19 54.07
CA SER A 32 48.66 20.60 52.66
C SER A 32 48.59 19.40 51.71
N LEU A 33 49.18 18.27 52.10
CA LEU A 33 49.08 17.01 51.35
C LEU A 33 47.64 16.51 51.33
N LEU A 34 46.95 16.51 52.47
CA LEU A 34 45.54 16.14 52.56
C LEU A 34 44.65 17.06 51.70
N ALA A 35 44.89 18.37 51.74
CA ALA A 35 44.15 19.33 50.91
C ALA A 35 44.38 19.07 49.41
N SER A 36 45.61 18.78 49.00
CA SER A 36 45.96 18.42 47.62
C SER A 36 45.25 17.14 47.16
N GLU A 37 45.27 16.08 47.98
CA GLU A 37 44.58 14.83 47.68
C GLU A 37 43.05 15.01 47.61
N LEU A 38 42.46 15.79 48.52
CA LEU A 38 41.03 16.12 48.48
C LEU A 38 40.66 16.92 47.22
N SER A 39 41.49 17.89 46.83
CA SER A 39 41.31 18.61 45.56
C SER A 39 41.46 17.68 44.34
N GLY A 40 42.40 16.74 44.38
CA GLY A 40 42.58 15.73 43.34
C GLY A 40 41.39 14.78 43.22
N ILE A 41 40.84 14.32 44.35
CA ILE A 41 39.63 13.49 44.38
C ILE A 41 38.43 14.29 43.85
N ALA A 42 38.25 15.53 44.27
CA ALA A 42 37.16 16.39 43.78
C ALA A 42 37.24 16.60 42.26
N ALA A 43 38.44 16.85 41.72
CA ALA A 43 38.65 16.99 40.28
C ALA A 43 38.30 15.69 39.52
N ARG A 44 38.68 14.52 40.05
CA ARG A 44 38.33 13.21 39.45
C ARG A 44 36.83 12.94 39.48
N ILE A 45 36.14 13.33 40.55
CA ILE A 45 34.67 13.20 40.64
C ILE A 45 34.01 14.05 39.55
N GLN A 46 34.43 15.31 39.40
CA GLN A 46 33.89 16.20 38.37
C GLN A 46 34.16 15.69 36.96
N GLU A 47 35.35 15.15 36.71
CA GLU A 47 35.69 14.53 35.42
C GLU A 47 34.84 13.30 35.14
N LEU A 48 34.64 12.45 36.16
CA LEU A 48 33.79 11.26 36.05
C LEU A 48 32.33 11.62 35.77
N GLU A 49 31.79 12.63 36.46
CA GLU A 49 30.44 13.15 36.25
C GLU A 49 30.28 13.69 34.83
N ARG A 50 31.24 14.49 34.35
CA ARG A 50 31.24 15.02 32.98
C ARG A 50 31.25 13.89 31.94
N ALA A 51 32.14 12.91 32.12
CA ALA A 51 32.22 11.75 31.23
C ALA A 51 30.96 10.89 31.27
N HIS A 52 30.32 10.76 32.44
CA HIS A 52 29.06 10.04 32.57
C HIS A 52 27.92 10.76 31.83
N LEU A 53 27.79 12.08 31.99
CA LEU A 53 26.81 12.89 31.28
C LEU A 53 27.00 12.80 29.77
N GLU A 54 28.23 12.90 29.26
CA GLU A 54 28.52 12.73 27.83
C GLU A 54 28.11 11.33 27.32
N ARG A 55 28.35 10.27 28.11
CA ARG A 55 27.91 8.92 27.75
C ARG A 55 26.38 8.80 27.76
N MET A 56 25.70 9.42 28.71
CA MET A 56 24.24 9.43 28.76
C MET A 56 23.64 10.18 27.57
N GLU A 57 24.18 11.35 27.23
CA GLU A 57 23.72 12.14 26.09
C GLU A 57 23.91 11.40 24.78
N THR A 58 25.08 10.77 24.58
CA THR A 58 25.35 9.97 23.38
C THR A 58 24.48 8.72 23.30
N ALA A 59 24.23 8.04 24.41
CA ALA A 59 23.29 6.91 24.45
C ALA A 59 21.85 7.34 24.15
N ALA A 60 21.41 8.48 24.72
CA ALA A 60 20.09 9.03 24.46
C ALA A 60 19.92 9.46 22.99
N ALA A 61 20.94 10.06 22.39
CA ALA A 61 20.94 10.40 20.97
C ALA A 61 20.79 9.16 20.07
N LYS A 62 21.57 8.10 20.35
CA LYS A 62 21.47 6.82 19.63
C LYS A 62 20.09 6.18 19.78
N LEU A 63 19.52 6.19 20.98
CA LEU A 63 18.19 5.64 21.22
C LEU A 63 17.11 6.41 20.46
N ARG A 64 17.19 7.74 20.43
CA ARG A 64 16.27 8.58 19.64
C ARG A 64 16.36 8.29 18.15
N GLU A 65 17.56 8.11 17.63
CA GLU A 65 17.78 7.76 16.23
C GLU A 65 17.20 6.38 15.90
N GLN A 66 17.45 5.38 16.75
CA GLN A 66 16.88 4.04 16.60
C GLN A 66 15.35 4.06 16.60
N ILE A 67 14.73 4.75 17.57
CA ILE A 67 13.26 4.89 17.63
C ILE A 67 12.73 5.55 16.35
N ALA A 68 13.40 6.58 15.83
CA ALA A 68 12.98 7.24 14.60
C ALA A 68 13.07 6.31 13.37
N VAL A 69 14.12 5.51 13.29
CA VAL A 69 14.30 4.52 12.21
C VAL A 69 13.26 3.40 12.32
N ASP A 70 13.04 2.87 13.51
CA ASP A 70 12.08 1.79 13.74
C ASP A 70 10.66 2.23 13.43
N LEU A 71 10.26 3.41 13.91
CA LEU A 71 8.94 3.99 13.61
C LEU A 71 8.74 4.21 12.11
N LYS A 72 9.76 4.73 11.42
CA LYS A 72 9.71 4.91 9.96
C LYS A 72 9.57 3.58 9.23
N ASN A 73 10.30 2.55 9.66
CA ASN A 73 10.24 1.23 9.06
C ASN A 73 8.88 0.56 9.31
N GLN A 74 8.35 0.68 10.52
CA GLN A 74 7.03 0.16 10.87
C GLN A 74 5.94 0.80 9.98
N HIS A 75 5.88 2.13 9.92
CA HIS A 75 4.90 2.82 9.07
C HIS A 75 5.04 2.44 7.59
N ARG A 76 6.27 2.26 7.09
CA ARG A 76 6.50 1.81 5.71
C ARG A 76 5.90 0.42 5.47
N VAL A 77 6.10 -0.51 6.40
CA VAL A 77 5.57 -1.87 6.31
C VAL A 77 4.04 -1.86 6.37
N GLU A 78 3.45 -1.11 7.30
CA GLU A 78 2.00 -0.99 7.45
C GLU A 78 1.36 -0.38 6.19
N LEU A 79 1.93 0.69 5.65
CA LEU A 79 1.45 1.28 4.39
C LEU A 79 1.57 0.30 3.22
N GLN A 80 2.69 -0.41 3.11
CA GLN A 80 2.89 -1.39 2.04
C GLN A 80 1.89 -2.55 2.15
N SER A 81 1.63 -3.03 3.37
CA SER A 81 0.63 -4.07 3.62
C SER A 81 -0.78 -3.57 3.28
N GLY A 82 -1.15 -2.36 3.71
CA GLY A 82 -2.45 -1.77 3.39
C GLY A 82 -2.66 -1.60 1.88
N ILE A 83 -1.63 -1.16 1.15
CA ILE A 83 -1.67 -1.05 -0.32
C ILE A 83 -1.86 -2.42 -0.97
N GLN A 84 -1.21 -3.47 -0.46
CA GLN A 84 -1.37 -4.83 -0.98
C GLN A 84 -2.80 -5.35 -0.80
N VAL A 85 -3.36 -5.20 0.39
CA VAL A 85 -4.75 -5.61 0.68
C VAL A 85 -5.73 -4.90 -0.25
N ILE A 86 -5.61 -3.57 -0.36
CA ILE A 86 -6.47 -2.78 -1.24
C ILE A 86 -6.32 -3.24 -2.70
N ARG A 87 -5.09 -3.46 -3.18
CA ARG A 87 -4.86 -3.94 -4.54
C ARG A 87 -5.54 -5.30 -4.78
N GLU A 88 -5.39 -6.24 -3.85
CA GLU A 88 -5.98 -7.57 -3.97
C GLU A 88 -7.51 -7.50 -4.00
N GLU A 89 -8.11 -6.70 -3.14
CA GLU A 89 -9.56 -6.46 -3.14
C GLU A 89 -10.03 -5.87 -4.47
N TYR A 90 -9.36 -4.84 -4.97
CA TYR A 90 -9.69 -4.23 -6.28
C TYR A 90 -9.53 -5.22 -7.43
N GLU A 91 -8.46 -6.02 -7.45
CA GLU A 91 -8.26 -7.05 -8.46
C GLU A 91 -9.36 -8.11 -8.43
N GLN A 92 -9.79 -8.53 -7.23
CA GLN A 92 -10.90 -9.47 -7.08
C GLN A 92 -12.20 -8.87 -7.58
N GLN A 93 -12.52 -7.63 -7.20
CA GLN A 93 -13.73 -6.96 -7.69
C GLN A 93 -13.71 -6.77 -9.21
N LEU A 94 -12.56 -6.41 -9.78
CA LEU A 94 -12.42 -6.25 -11.22
C LEU A 94 -12.62 -7.58 -11.95
N ARG A 95 -12.07 -8.69 -11.43
CA ARG A 95 -12.29 -10.03 -12.00
C ARG A 95 -13.77 -10.42 -11.95
N LEU A 96 -14.45 -10.17 -10.84
CA LEU A 96 -15.89 -10.44 -10.69
C LEU A 96 -16.72 -9.60 -11.65
N ALA A 97 -16.47 -8.29 -11.73
CA ALA A 97 -17.16 -7.39 -12.65
C ALA A 97 -16.94 -7.79 -14.10
N THR A 98 -15.71 -8.18 -14.46
CA THR A 98 -15.39 -8.66 -15.82
C THR A 98 -16.14 -9.94 -16.15
N ALA A 99 -16.19 -10.90 -15.22
CA ALA A 99 -16.92 -12.15 -15.41
C ALA A 99 -18.43 -11.93 -15.56
N GLN A 100 -19.01 -11.04 -14.74
CA GLN A 100 -20.42 -10.64 -14.84
C GLN A 100 -20.72 -9.99 -16.19
N TRP A 101 -19.88 -9.05 -16.63
CA TRP A 101 -20.05 -8.38 -17.90
C TRP A 101 -19.94 -9.34 -19.10
N GLU A 102 -19.01 -10.30 -19.05
CA GLU A 102 -18.87 -11.32 -20.09
C GLU A 102 -20.11 -12.24 -20.14
N ALA A 103 -20.66 -12.62 -18.97
CA ALA A 103 -21.89 -13.39 -18.88
C ALA A 103 -23.10 -12.64 -19.44
N GLU A 104 -23.25 -11.36 -19.10
CA GLU A 104 -24.30 -10.49 -19.66
C GLU A 104 -24.17 -10.35 -21.18
N ARG A 105 -22.95 -10.14 -21.69
CA ARG A 105 -22.71 -10.06 -23.13
C ARG A 105 -23.10 -11.35 -23.84
N GLN A 106 -22.77 -12.50 -23.26
CA GLN A 106 -23.15 -13.79 -23.82
C GLN A 106 -24.67 -13.98 -23.83
N SER A 107 -25.35 -13.64 -22.73
CA SER A 107 -26.82 -13.69 -22.65
C SER A 107 -27.47 -12.81 -23.72
N LEU A 108 -27.06 -11.54 -23.80
CA LEU A 108 -27.59 -10.61 -24.79
C LEU A 108 -27.32 -11.07 -26.22
N SER A 109 -26.15 -11.64 -26.49
CA SER A 109 -25.83 -12.19 -27.80
C SER A 109 -26.72 -13.38 -28.17
N GLN A 110 -27.04 -14.25 -27.21
CA GLN A 110 -27.94 -15.38 -27.43
C GLN A 110 -29.36 -14.90 -27.68
N ASP A 111 -29.84 -13.91 -26.91
CA ASP A 111 -31.17 -13.34 -27.08
C ASP A 111 -31.31 -12.63 -28.43
N LEU A 112 -30.28 -11.88 -28.86
CA LEU A 112 -30.23 -11.27 -30.20
C LEU A 112 -30.28 -12.33 -31.31
N ALA A 113 -29.57 -13.46 -31.14
CA ALA A 113 -29.61 -14.55 -32.10
C ALA A 113 -31.01 -15.19 -32.16
N ARG A 114 -31.67 -15.39 -31.02
CA ARG A 114 -33.06 -15.90 -30.94
C ARG A 114 -34.03 -14.94 -31.62
N HIS A 115 -33.96 -13.65 -31.34
CA HIS A 115 -34.82 -12.64 -31.97
C HIS A 115 -34.60 -12.54 -33.47
N ARG A 116 -33.35 -12.60 -33.95
CA ARG A 116 -33.06 -12.62 -35.38
C ARG A 116 -33.61 -13.86 -36.07
N ASN A 117 -33.49 -15.03 -35.44
CA ASN A 117 -34.03 -16.27 -36.00
C ASN A 117 -35.55 -16.25 -36.02
N SER A 118 -36.19 -15.78 -34.95
CA SER A 118 -37.65 -15.59 -34.88
C SER A 118 -38.12 -14.60 -35.95
N SER A 119 -37.46 -13.44 -36.11
CA SER A 119 -37.81 -12.46 -37.14
C SER A 119 -37.65 -13.01 -38.56
N LYS A 120 -36.59 -13.78 -38.83
CA LYS A 120 -36.41 -14.45 -40.13
C LYS A 120 -37.50 -15.47 -40.39
N LEU A 121 -37.87 -16.25 -39.38
CA LEU A 121 -38.94 -17.25 -39.48
C LEU A 121 -40.29 -16.58 -39.75
N SER A 122 -40.60 -15.48 -39.06
CA SER A 122 -41.81 -14.69 -39.34
C SER A 122 -41.81 -14.14 -40.77
N GLN A 123 -40.69 -13.61 -41.26
CA GLN A 123 -40.56 -13.13 -42.64
C GLN A 123 -40.75 -14.25 -43.67
N GLU A 124 -40.21 -15.44 -43.39
CA GLU A 124 -40.38 -16.61 -44.26
C GLU A 124 -41.84 -17.10 -44.29
N VAL A 125 -42.54 -17.06 -43.16
CA VAL A 125 -43.99 -17.33 -43.10
C VAL A 125 -44.75 -16.33 -43.96
N GLU A 126 -44.53 -15.03 -43.80
CA GLU A 126 -45.21 -14.00 -44.61
C GLU A 126 -44.95 -14.17 -46.11
N GLN A 127 -43.69 -14.46 -46.48
CA GLN A 127 -43.34 -14.67 -47.88
C GLN A 127 -43.98 -15.93 -48.46
N THR A 128 -44.03 -17.02 -47.70
CA THR A 128 -44.68 -18.26 -48.14
C THR A 128 -46.21 -18.11 -48.24
N GLU A 129 -46.85 -17.33 -47.36
CA GLU A 129 -48.28 -16.98 -47.49
C GLU A 129 -48.57 -16.22 -48.78
N ALA A 130 -47.79 -15.18 -49.09
CA ALA A 130 -47.94 -14.40 -50.32
C ALA A 130 -47.74 -15.27 -51.57
N THR A 131 -46.78 -16.21 -51.55
CA THR A 131 -46.60 -17.15 -52.68
C THR A 131 -47.79 -18.11 -52.85
N LEU A 132 -48.44 -18.51 -51.76
CA LEU A 132 -49.64 -19.35 -51.84
C LEU A 132 -50.84 -18.61 -52.42
N GLU A 133 -51.02 -17.34 -52.05
CA GLU A 133 -52.10 -16.50 -52.56
C GLU A 133 -51.95 -16.28 -54.07
N THR A 134 -50.76 -15.91 -54.54
CA THR A 134 -50.46 -15.77 -55.97
C THR A 134 -50.63 -17.09 -56.74
N LEU A 135 -50.25 -18.23 -56.16
CA LEU A 135 -50.44 -19.54 -56.78
C LEU A 135 -51.94 -19.88 -56.88
N GLN A 136 -52.73 -19.52 -55.87
CA GLN A 136 -54.18 -19.73 -55.87
C GLN A 136 -54.87 -18.89 -56.94
N GLU A 137 -54.49 -17.63 -57.10
CA GLU A 137 -54.96 -16.78 -58.20
C GLU A 137 -54.56 -17.34 -59.58
N THR A 138 -53.33 -17.86 -59.70
CA THR A 138 -52.84 -18.50 -60.93
C THR A 138 -53.65 -19.76 -61.27
N ILE A 139 -53.95 -20.61 -60.29
CA ILE A 139 -54.78 -21.80 -60.49
C ILE A 139 -56.21 -21.40 -60.89
N GLN A 140 -56.78 -20.36 -60.26
CA GLN A 140 -58.12 -19.87 -60.58
C GLN A 140 -58.19 -19.33 -62.02
N THR A 141 -57.23 -18.50 -62.42
CA THR A 141 -57.15 -17.98 -63.80
C THR A 141 -56.91 -19.07 -64.85
N MET A 142 -56.16 -20.13 -64.50
CA MET A 142 -56.01 -21.30 -65.36
C MET A 142 -57.30 -22.12 -65.48
N LEU A 143 -58.08 -22.24 -64.40
CA LEU A 143 -59.39 -22.92 -64.41
C LEU A 143 -60.43 -22.15 -65.22
N ASP A 144 -60.37 -20.81 -65.21
CA ASP A 144 -61.27 -19.94 -65.96
C ASP A 144 -60.93 -19.89 -67.47
N ASN A 145 -59.76 -20.42 -67.87
CA ASN A 145 -59.34 -20.50 -69.27
C ASN A 145 -59.53 -21.93 -69.85
N PRO A 146 -60.47 -22.14 -70.78
CA PRO A 146 -60.77 -23.47 -71.33
C PRO A 146 -59.68 -24.05 -72.25
N THR A 147 -58.63 -23.30 -72.56
CA THR A 147 -57.50 -23.77 -73.40
C THR A 147 -56.31 -24.31 -72.61
N VAL A 148 -56.37 -24.30 -71.27
CA VAL A 148 -55.28 -24.79 -70.42
C VAL A 148 -55.44 -26.29 -70.18
N ASP A 149 -54.36 -27.05 -70.39
CA ASP A 149 -54.33 -28.49 -70.10
C ASP A 149 -54.56 -28.76 -68.61
N LEU A 150 -55.50 -29.65 -68.30
CA LEU A 150 -55.84 -30.06 -66.92
C LEU A 150 -54.60 -30.58 -66.16
N SER A 151 -53.64 -31.18 -66.87
CA SER A 151 -52.37 -31.65 -66.32
C SER A 151 -51.53 -30.52 -65.72
N ARG A 152 -51.53 -29.32 -66.33
CA ARG A 152 -50.85 -28.12 -65.79
C ARG A 152 -51.54 -27.63 -64.52
N VAL A 153 -52.87 -27.58 -64.51
CA VAL A 153 -53.66 -27.19 -63.32
C VAL A 153 -53.40 -28.16 -62.16
N MET A 154 -53.34 -29.47 -62.44
CA MET A 154 -53.03 -30.47 -61.42
C MET A 154 -51.60 -30.35 -60.86
N GLN A 155 -50.61 -30.01 -61.70
CA GLN A 155 -49.24 -29.78 -61.25
C GLN A 155 -49.14 -28.56 -60.33
N GLU A 156 -49.78 -27.45 -60.68
CA GLU A 156 -49.79 -26.26 -59.80
C GLU A 156 -50.58 -26.50 -58.51
N LYS A 157 -51.65 -27.28 -58.55
CA LYS A 157 -52.37 -27.70 -57.35
C LYS A 157 -51.54 -28.60 -56.44
N ALA A 158 -50.74 -29.51 -57.00
CA ALA A 158 -49.80 -30.33 -56.21
C ALA A 158 -48.73 -29.46 -55.56
N ARG A 159 -48.22 -28.46 -56.29
CA ARG A 159 -47.29 -27.45 -55.76
C ARG A 159 -47.92 -26.62 -54.64
N GLN A 160 -49.19 -26.23 -54.78
CA GLN A 160 -49.94 -25.54 -53.74
C GLN A 160 -50.02 -26.37 -52.45
N GLN A 161 -50.34 -27.65 -52.56
CA GLN A 161 -50.42 -28.55 -51.39
C GLN A 161 -49.06 -28.74 -50.70
N GLN A 162 -47.98 -28.84 -51.49
CA GLN A 162 -46.62 -28.93 -50.94
C GLN A 162 -46.25 -27.65 -50.18
N LEU A 163 -46.52 -26.47 -50.74
CA LEU A 163 -46.30 -25.19 -50.07
C LEU A 163 -47.18 -25.02 -48.83
N GLN A 164 -48.43 -25.50 -48.85
CA GLN A 164 -49.30 -25.50 -47.66
C GLN A 164 -48.78 -26.42 -46.55
N ALA A 165 -48.25 -27.59 -46.90
CA ALA A 165 -47.64 -28.50 -45.93
C ALA A 165 -46.35 -27.89 -45.33
N TYR A 166 -45.53 -27.25 -46.17
CA TYR A 166 -44.33 -26.53 -45.74
C TYR A 166 -44.69 -25.39 -44.78
N LEU A 167 -45.68 -24.56 -45.14
CA LEU A 167 -46.16 -23.47 -44.31
C LEU A 167 -46.72 -23.95 -42.97
N LYS A 168 -47.45 -25.07 -42.95
CA LYS A 168 -47.89 -25.69 -41.70
C LYS A 168 -46.70 -26.13 -40.83
N GLY A 169 -45.64 -26.66 -41.44
CA GLY A 169 -44.39 -26.98 -40.74
C GLY A 169 -43.75 -25.74 -40.14
N LEU A 170 -43.55 -24.69 -40.95
CA LEU A 170 -42.98 -23.42 -40.48
C LEU A 170 -43.79 -22.80 -39.34
N LYS A 171 -45.13 -22.81 -39.41
CA LYS A 171 -46.00 -22.29 -38.34
C LYS A 171 -45.97 -23.11 -37.05
N PHE A 172 -45.53 -24.37 -37.10
CA PHE A 172 -45.31 -25.18 -35.90
C PHE A 172 -44.00 -24.85 -35.21
N ASP A 173 -43.02 -24.31 -35.95
CA ASP A 173 -41.69 -23.94 -35.45
C ASP A 173 -41.60 -22.47 -34.96
N VAL A 174 -42.65 -21.66 -35.19
CA VAL A 174 -42.84 -20.28 -34.67
C VAL A 174 -43.35 -20.33 -33.23
#